data_AF-A0A966QER4-F1
#
_entry.id   AF-A0A966QER4-F1
#
_cell.length_a   1.000
_cell.length_b   1.000
_cell.length_c   1.000
_cell.angle_alpha   90.00
_cell.angle_beta   90.00
_cell.angle_gamma   90.00
#
_symmetry.space_group_name_H-M   'P 1'
#
loop_
_entity.id
_entity.type
_entity.pdbx_description
1 polymer ?
#
loop_
_entity_poly.entity_id
_entity_poly.type
_entity_poly.pdbx_seq_one_letter_code
_entity_poly.pdbx_strand_id
1 'polypeptide(L)' 'MGHDLSFVGLSFVGEAGNGCQIYRETSGRYVVSHKERPQQKRWVATLASAYACCHGFLNPRAGNKAKEIS' A
#
# COMPACT_ATOMS: atom_id res chain seq x y z
N MET A 1 6.93 18.45 -22.25
CA MET A 1 7.36 17.67 -21.07
C MET A 1 6.19 17.60 -20.11
N GLY A 2 5.45 16.48 -20.11
CA GLY A 2 4.28 16.31 -19.24
C GLY A 2 4.74 16.13 -17.81
N HIS A 3 4.39 17.08 -16.94
CA HIS A 3 4.60 16.94 -15.50
C HIS A 3 3.65 15.88 -14.98
N ASP A 4 4.16 14.66 -14.80
CA ASP A 4 3.52 13.62 -14.01
C ASP A 4 3.45 14.09 -12.55
N LEU A 5 2.34 14.72 -12.20
CA LEU A 5 2.01 15.19 -10.85
C LEU A 5 1.78 14.04 -9.84
N SER A 6 2.02 12.78 -10.21
CA SER A 6 1.59 11.61 -9.43
C SER A 6 2.57 11.16 -8.32
N PHE A 7 3.71 11.84 -8.12
CA PHE A 7 4.70 11.47 -7.09
C PHE A 7 5.17 12.63 -6.18
N VAL A 8 4.52 13.79 -6.19
CA VAL A 8 5.01 15.00 -5.47
C VAL A 8 4.67 15.01 -3.96
N GLY A 9 4.20 13.89 -3.40
CA GLY A 9 3.72 13.90 -2.01
C GLY A 9 3.88 12.60 -1.24
N LEU A 10 4.71 11.67 -1.68
CA LEU A 10 4.88 10.40 -0.97
C LEU A 10 6.03 10.49 0.04
N SER A 11 5.68 10.60 1.31
CA SER A 11 6.61 10.50 2.43
C SER A 11 6.77 9.04 2.83
N PHE A 12 8.00 8.54 2.91
CA PHE A 12 8.24 7.19 3.42
C PHE A 12 7.84 7.10 4.90
N VAL A 13 6.97 6.14 5.25
CA VAL A 13 6.51 5.92 6.62
C VAL A 13 7.33 4.82 7.28
N GLY A 14 7.56 3.71 6.57
CA GLY A 14 8.26 2.57 7.11
C GLY A 14 8.24 1.36 6.18
N GLU A 15 9.03 0.35 6.54
CA GLU A 15 9.02 -0.96 5.90
C GLU A 15 8.33 -1.95 6.83
N ALA A 16 7.26 -2.59 6.35
CA ALA A 16 6.77 -3.83 6.94
C ALA A 16 7.60 -4.95 6.31
N GLY A 17 8.24 -5.78 7.13
CA GLY A 17 9.24 -6.76 6.70
C GLY A 17 8.81 -7.61 5.48
N ASN A 18 9.81 -8.27 4.85
CA ASN A 18 9.68 -8.93 3.55
C ASN A 18 9.67 -7.97 2.33
N GLY A 19 10.24 -6.77 2.48
CA GLY A 19 10.38 -5.82 1.36
C GLY A 19 9.11 -5.03 1.04
N CYS A 20 8.17 -4.95 1.97
CA CYS A 20 6.92 -4.21 1.81
C CYS A 20 7.09 -2.78 2.34
N GLN A 21 7.09 -1.81 1.45
CA GLN A 21 7.33 -0.39 1.74
C GLN A 21 6.01 0.36 1.84
N ILE A 22 5.85 1.16 2.89
CA ILE A 22 4.67 1.98 3.13
C ILE A 22 5.06 3.46 2.97
N TYR A 23 4.29 4.16 2.16
CA TYR A 23 4.39 5.58 1.89
C TYR A 23 3.09 6.26 2.33
N ARG A 24 3.18 7.52 2.71
CA ARG A 24 2.04 8.39 3.01
C ARG A 24 1.99 9.49 1.97
N GLU A 25 0.86 9.60 1.30
CA GLU A 25 0.55 10.72 0.42
C GLU A 25 0.17 11.96 1.24
N THR A 26 0.56 13.15 0.77
CA THR A 26 0.20 14.44 1.36
C THR A 26 -1.32 14.60 1.57
N SER A 27 -2.15 13.99 0.72
CA SER A 27 -3.61 13.98 0.88
C SER A 27 -4.12 13.17 2.07
N GLY A 28 -3.24 12.47 2.79
CA GLY A 28 -3.57 11.64 3.96
C GLY A 28 -3.81 10.16 3.67
N ARG A 29 -3.67 9.72 2.41
CA ARG A 29 -3.74 8.30 2.03
C ARG A 29 -2.39 7.61 2.22
N TYR A 30 -2.42 6.29 2.28
CA TYR A 30 -1.22 5.46 2.35
C TYR A 30 -1.08 4.60 1.11
N VAL A 31 0.16 4.36 0.69
CA VAL A 31 0.52 3.53 -0.45
C VAL A 31 1.43 2.43 0.04
N VAL A 32 1.07 1.19 -0.26
CA VAL A 32 1.91 0.02 -0.04
C VAL A 32 2.53 -0.37 -1.38
N SER A 33 3.84 -0.58 -1.41
CA SER A 33 4.57 -1.07 -2.58
C SER A 33 5.49 -2.20 -2.16
N HIS A 34 5.69 -3.21 -3.02
CA HIS A 34 6.63 -4.29 -2.76
C HIS A 34 7.93 -4.07 -3.54
N LYS A 35 9.10 -4.27 -2.92
CA LYS A 35 10.41 -4.13 -3.58
C LYS A 35 10.57 -5.06 -4.79
N GLU A 36 10.14 -6.31 -4.65
CA GLU A 36 10.22 -7.31 -5.74
C GLU A 36 9.15 -7.11 -6.83
N ARG A 37 8.07 -6.40 -6.51
CA ARG A 37 6.95 -6.15 -7.43
C ARG A 37 6.54 -4.69 -7.36
N PRO A 38 7.39 -3.75 -7.84
CA PRO A 38 7.14 -2.32 -7.71
C PRO A 38 5.91 -1.83 -8.48
N GLN A 39 5.36 -2.66 -9.37
CA GLN A 39 4.09 -2.41 -10.06
C GLN A 39 2.86 -2.70 -9.20
N GLN A 40 2.95 -3.56 -8.18
CA GLN A 40 1.86 -3.85 -7.27
C GLN A 40 1.83 -2.81 -6.15
N LYS A 41 1.27 -1.64 -6.46
CA LYS A 41 1.00 -0.59 -5.49
C LYS A 41 -0.46 -0.67 -5.03
N ARG A 42 -0.68 -0.64 -3.72
CA ARG A 42 -2.03 -0.61 -3.13
C ARG A 42 -2.24 0.69 -2.38
N TRP A 43 -3.27 1.43 -2.76
CA TRP A 43 -3.73 2.62 -2.06
C TRP A 43 -4.70 2.24 -0.95
N VAL A 44 -4.49 2.74 0.26
CA VAL A 44 -5.32 2.46 1.43
C VAL A 44 -5.54 3.74 2.26
N ALA A 45 -6.67 3.81 2.96
CA ALA A 45 -7.05 5.00 3.72
C ALA A 45 -6.32 5.13 5.06
N THR A 46 -5.87 4.02 5.66
CA THR A 46 -5.29 4.02 7.02
C THR A 46 -3.96 3.27 7.07
N LEU A 47 -3.08 3.69 7.99
CA LEU A 47 -1.80 3.03 8.23
C LEU A 47 -1.98 1.56 8.67
N ALA A 48 -3.01 1.28 9.49
CA ALA A 48 -3.36 -0.08 9.88
C ALA A 48 -3.70 -0.96 8.66
N SER A 49 -4.46 -0.42 7.70
CA SER A 49 -4.74 -1.11 6.43
C SER A 49 -3.48 -1.32 5.61
N ALA A 50 -2.51 -0.41 5.67
CA ALA A 50 -1.24 -0.55 4.97
C ALA A 50 -0.44 -1.74 5.52
N TYR A 51 -0.27 -1.81 6.84
CA TYR A 51 0.35 -2.94 7.51
C TYR A 51 -0.41 -4.25 7.27
N ALA A 52 -1.74 -4.24 7.35
CA ALA A 52 -2.56 -5.39 7.04
C ALA A 52 -2.39 -5.85 5.59
N CYS A 53 -2.21 -4.92 4.64
CA CYS A 53 -1.93 -5.25 3.25
C CYS A 53 -0.57 -5.96 3.12
N CYS A 54 0.47 -5.46 3.81
CA CYS A 54 1.79 -6.10 3.86
C CYS A 54 1.72 -7.53 4.43
N HIS A 55 0.92 -7.74 5.48
CA HIS A 55 0.66 -9.08 6.03
C HIS A 55 -0.23 -9.94 5.12
N GLY A 56 -1.18 -9.34 4.40
CA GLY A 56 -2.05 -10.02 3.43
C GLY A 56 -1.30 -10.51 2.19
N PHE A 57 -0.20 -9.84 1.80
CA PHE A 57 0.73 -10.34 0.79
C PHE A 57 1.42 -11.64 1.23
N LEU A 58 1.68 -11.80 2.54
CA LEU A 58 2.23 -13.02 3.12
C LEU A 58 1.17 -14.13 3.27
N ASN A 59 -0.12 -13.79 3.27
CA ASN A 59 -1.20 -14.78 3.40
C ASN A 59 -2.44 -14.39 2.55
N PRO A 60 -2.52 -14.82 1.27
CA PRO A 60 -3.61 -14.45 0.35
C PRO A 60 -5.01 -14.91 0.80
N ARG A 61 -5.11 -15.69 1.89
CA ARG A 61 -6.38 -16.10 2.51
C ARG A 61 -7.10 -15.02 3.31
N ALA A 62 -6.45 -13.90 3.66
CA ALA A 62 -7.07 -12.85 4.48
C ALA A 62 -7.84 -11.78 3.67
N GLY A 63 -7.68 -11.73 2.35
CA GLY A 63 -8.27 -10.69 1.48
C GLY A 63 -9.72 -10.92 1.03
N ASN A 64 -10.27 -12.13 1.26
CA ASN A 64 -11.61 -12.51 0.78
C ASN A 64 -12.72 -12.35 1.83
N LYS A 65 -12.54 -11.48 2.85
CA LYS A 65 -13.60 -11.18 3.84
C LYS A 65 -14.20 -9.78 3.71
N ALA A 66 -14.02 -9.12 2.58
CA ALA A 66 -14.66 -7.83 2.28
C ALA A 66 -15.71 -7.90 1.15
N LYS A 67 -16.03 -9.09 0.64
CA LYS A 67 -17.01 -9.24 -0.45
C LYS A 67 -17.75 -10.59 -0.41
N GLU A 68 -18.34 -10.91 0.73
CA GLU A 68 -19.37 -11.96 0.82
C GLU A 68 -20.45 -11.50 1.81
N ILE A 69 -21.09 -10.38 1.50
CA ILE A 69 -22.47 -10.10 1.91
C ILE A 69 -23.22 -9.58 0.68
N SER A 70 -23.81 -10.50 -0.10
CA SER A 70 -25.09 -10.27 -0.78
C SER A 70 -25.59 -11.56 -1.41
#